data_AF-A0A929BKR1-F1
#
_entry.id   AF-A0A929BKR1-F1
#
_cell.length_a   1.000
_cell.length_b   1.000
_cell.length_c   1.000
_cell.angle_alpha   90.00
_cell.angle_beta   90.00
_cell.angle_gamma   90.00
#
_symmetry.space_group_name_H-M   'P 1'
#
loop_
_entity.id
_entity.type
_entity.pdbx_description
1 polymer ?
#
loop_
_entity_poly.entity_id
_entity_poly.type
_entity_poly.pdbx_seq_one_letter_code
_entity_poly.pdbx_strand_id
1 'polypeptide(L)' 'MNCKWYNVCPMKYFSEQGKLEKRWIENYCKGNWKDCIRFQKEEKGIYHPDNMLPNGEIDKKLK' A
#
# COMPACT_ATOMS: atom_id res chain seq x y z
N MET A 1 -2.94 -7.97 13.09
CA MET A 1 -3.92 -8.33 12.04
C MET A 1 -3.47 -7.63 10.77
N ASN A 2 -3.66 -8.22 9.59
CA ASN A 2 -3.12 -7.67 8.34
C ASN A 2 -4.26 -7.15 7.44
N CYS A 3 -3.95 -6.18 6.58
CA CYS A 3 -4.83 -5.75 5.51
C CYS A 3 -5.28 -6.95 4.64
N LYS A 4 -6.57 -7.01 4.31
CA LYS A 4 -7.19 -8.05 3.47
C LYS A 4 -6.46 -8.26 2.14
N TRP A 5 -5.98 -7.20 1.51
CA TRP A 5 -5.29 -7.26 0.22
C TRP A 5 -3.77 -7.33 0.32
N TYR A 6 -3.20 -7.47 1.52
CA TYR A 6 -1.74 -7.41 1.72
C TYR A 6 -0.95 -8.34 0.78
N ASN A 7 -1.46 -9.55 0.53
CA ASN A 7 -0.77 -10.54 -0.29
C ASN A 7 -0.69 -10.20 -1.78
N VAL A 8 -1.59 -9.35 -2.29
CA VAL A 8 -1.65 -8.93 -3.70
C VAL A 8 -1.32 -7.45 -3.89
N CYS A 9 -1.18 -6.70 -2.80
CA CYS A 9 -0.93 -5.27 -2.84
C CYS A 9 0.52 -4.99 -3.31
N PRO A 10 0.73 -4.06 -4.26
CA PRO A 10 2.05 -3.64 -4.72
C PRO A 10 2.99 -3.19 -3.61
N MET A 11 2.46 -2.70 -2.48
CA MET A 11 3.28 -2.29 -1.33
C MET A 11 4.10 -3.46 -0.77
N LYS A 12 3.53 -4.66 -0.71
CA LYS A 12 4.26 -5.86 -0.29
C LYS A 12 5.39 -6.16 -1.27
N TYR A 13 5.10 -6.14 -2.56
CA TYR A 13 6.10 -6.34 -3.62
C TYR A 13 7.27 -5.34 -3.51
N PHE A 14 6.98 -4.04 -3.45
CA PHE A 14 8.05 -3.03 -3.32
C PHE A 14 8.84 -3.14 -2.02
N SER A 15 8.18 -3.52 -0.91
CA SER A 15 8.87 -3.74 0.36
C SER A 15 9.79 -4.95 0.32
N GLU A 16 9.39 -6.05 -0.31
CA GLU A 16 10.21 -7.25 -0.48
C GLU A 16 11.42 -6.99 -1.40
N GLN A 17 11.28 -6.07 -2.36
CA GLN A 17 12.38 -5.58 -3.20
C GLN A 17 13.27 -4.53 -2.51
N GLY A 18 12.98 -4.14 -1.26
CA GLY A 18 13.72 -3.09 -0.55
C GLY A 18 13.53 -1.67 -1.11
N LYS A 19 12.58 -1.49 -2.04
CA LYS A 19 12.28 -0.19 -2.68
C LYS A 19 11.35 0.68 -1.84
N LEU A 20 10.61 0.07 -0.91
CA LEU A 20 9.65 0.74 -0.03
C LEU A 20 10.14 0.71 1.42
N GLU A 21 10.09 1.85 2.08
CA GLU A 21 10.42 1.95 3.51
C GLU A 21 9.47 1.08 4.35
N LYS A 22 10.03 0.33 5.31
CA LYS A 22 9.28 -0.61 6.16
C LYS A 22 8.12 0.03 6.92
N ARG A 23 8.21 1.33 7.25
CA ARG A 23 7.15 2.08 7.95
C ARG A 23 5.80 2.00 7.24
N TRP A 24 5.79 1.90 5.89
CA TRP A 24 4.55 1.78 5.13
C TRP A 24 3.85 0.44 5.38
N ILE A 25 4.62 -0.63 5.52
CA ILE A 25 4.08 -1.96 5.84
C ILE A 25 3.65 -2.03 7.30
N GLU A 26 4.48 -1.54 8.21
CA GLU A 26 4.24 -1.61 9.65
C GLU A 26 3.03 -0.75 10.07
N ASN A 27 2.96 0.50 9.62
CA ASN A 27 1.92 1.43 10.06
C ASN A 27 0.58 1.20 9.37
N TYR A 28 0.59 0.77 8.10
CA TYR A 28 -0.65 0.61 7.33
C TYR A 28 -0.99 -0.86 7.10
N CYS A 29 -0.10 -1.65 6.48
CA CYS A 29 -0.45 -3.00 6.05
C CYS A 29 -0.66 -3.98 7.23
N LYS A 30 0.17 -3.86 8.28
CA LYS A 30 0.09 -4.66 9.53
C LYS A 30 -0.44 -3.84 10.72
N GLY A 31 -0.59 -2.53 10.54
CA GLY A 31 -1.11 -1.57 11.52
C GLY A 31 -2.54 -1.16 11.20
N ASN A 32 -2.78 0.14 11.03
CA ASN A 32 -4.12 0.67 10.73
C ASN A 32 -4.36 0.76 9.22
N TRP A 33 -4.71 -0.38 8.59
CA TRP A 33 -4.98 -0.42 7.15
C TRP A 33 -6.24 0.36 6.74
N LYS A 34 -7.12 0.72 7.68
CA LYS A 34 -8.32 1.53 7.39
C LYS A 34 -7.96 2.97 7.01
N ASP A 35 -6.82 3.47 7.47
CA ASP A 35 -6.30 4.80 7.12
C ASP A 35 -5.53 4.79 5.78
N CYS A 36 -5.31 3.61 5.18
CA CYS A 36 -4.67 3.48 3.88
C CYS A 36 -5.63 3.90 2.76
N ILE A 37 -5.28 4.94 2.00
CA ILE A 37 -6.09 5.42 0.88
C ILE A 37 -6.24 4.35 -0.21
N ARG A 38 -5.21 3.53 -0.44
CA ARG A 38 -5.31 2.38 -1.37
C ARG A 38 -6.43 1.44 -0.95
N PHE A 39 -6.48 1.05 0.32
CA PHE A 39 -7.53 0.18 0.87
C PHE A 39 -8.93 0.79 0.66
N GLN A 40 -9.08 2.08 0.96
CA GLN A 40 -10.35 2.79 0.78
C GLN A 40 -10.79 2.86 -0.69
N LYS A 41 -9.83 2.96 -1.63
CA LYS A 41 -10.10 2.96 -3.07
C LYS A 41 -10.47 1.56 -3.58
N GLU A 42 -9.78 0.51 -3.13
CA GLU A 42 -10.13 -0.89 -3.43
C GLU A 42 -11.57 -1.21 -2.99
N GLU A 43 -11.96 -0.87 -1.76
CA GLU A 43 -13.33 -1.09 -1.25
C GLU A 43 -14.39 -0.36 -2.08
N LYS A 44 -14.03 0.76 -2.74
CA LYS A 44 -14.92 1.57 -3.58
C LYS A 44 -14.83 1.22 -5.07
N GLY A 45 -13.97 0.28 -5.47
CA GLY A 45 -13.71 -0.03 -6.88
C GLY A 45 -13.10 1.13 -7.68
N ILE A 46 -12.38 2.04 -7.01
CA ILE A 46 -11.75 3.21 -7.64
C ILE A 46 -10.33 2.85 -8.06
N TYR A 47 -10.06 3.04 -9.35
CA TYR A 47 -8.72 2.86 -9.90
C TYR A 47 -7.66 3.71 -9.18
N HIS A 48 -6.51 3.11 -8.95
CA HIS A 48 -5.30 3.78 -8.51
C HIS A 48 -4.07 3.01 -9.00
N PRO A 49 -2.97 3.71 -9.32
CA PRO A 49 -1.77 3.05 -9.83
C PRO A 49 -0.99 2.32 -8.72
N ASP A 50 -0.16 1.37 -9.13
CA ASP A 50 0.63 0.54 -8.20
C ASP A 50 1.62 1.36 -7.38
N ASN A 51 2.18 2.42 -7.96
CA ASN A 51 3.13 3.31 -7.30
C ASN A 51 2.48 4.38 -6.41
N MET A 52 1.17 4.30 -6.16
CA MET A 52 0.51 5.08 -5.12
C MET A 52 0.85 4.51 -3.74
N LEU A 53 1.35 5.35 -2.85
CA LEU A 53 1.64 5.01 -1.45
C LEU A 53 0.36 4.93 -0.60
N PRO A 54 0.42 4.34 0.61
CA PRO A 54 -0.73 4.26 1.52
C PRO A 54 -1.36 5.61 1.88
N ASN A 55 -0.59 6.70 1.90
CA ASN A 55 -1.10 8.06 2.14
C ASN A 55 -1.68 8.74 0.87
N GLY A 56 -1.72 8.05 -0.27
CA GLY A 56 -2.25 8.55 -1.53
C GLY A 56 -1.26 9.29 -2.44
N GLU A 57 -0.03 9.55 -1.99
CA GLU A 57 1.00 10.16 -2.83
C GLU A 57 1.49 9.18 -3.91
N ILE A 58 1.89 9.71 -5.08
CA ILE A 58 2.46 8.91 -6.16
C ILE A 58 3.99 8.97 -6.08
N ASP A 59 4.63 7.84 -5.78
CA ASP A 59 6.08 7.74 -5.83
C ASP A 59 6.55 7.25 -7.20
N LYS A 60 7.03 8.18 -8.04
CA LYS A 60 7.51 7.88 -9.40
C LYS A 60 8.76 7.00 -9.43
N LYS A 61 9.43 6.78 -8.29
CA LYS A 61 10.60 5.90 -8.17
C LYS A 61 10.20 4.43 -8.05
N LEU A 62 8.96 4.13 -7.64
CA LEU A 62 8.46 2.77 -7.56
C LEU A 62 8.01 2.30 -8.96
N LYS A 63 8.75 1.31 -9.48
CA LYS A 63 8.53 0.63 -10.77
C LYS A 63 8.86 -0.85 -10.62
#